data_AF-A0A3S5J2R8-F1
#
_entry.id   AF-A0A3S5J2R8-F1
#
_cell.length_a   1.000
_cell.length_b   1.000
_cell.length_c   1.000
_cell.angle_alpha   90.00
_cell.angle_beta   90.00
_cell.angle_gamma   90.00
#
_symmetry.space_group_name_H-M   'P 1'
#
loop_
_entity.id
_entity.type
_entity.pdbx_description
1 polymer ?
#
loop_
_entity_poly.entity_id
_entity_poly.type
_entity_poly.pdbx_seq_one_letter_code
_entity_poly.pdbx_strand_id
1 'polypeptide(L)'
;MSDYLNLEQLPFDDEFKNALGELEQKIFNSYDQFMPAERNAKMNQEFKEGIGYEVGNKYLRVVSDRNQNQTMVWGFISMKDFKVKSKRKTGPDYVTFKEGDLLKPSGWKKPALNSPRGNIFENYSVAWTGPHYL
;
A
#
# COMPACT_ATOMS: atom_id res chain seq x y z
N MET A 1 10.31 -6.35 -18.27
CA MET A 1 8.95 -5.88 -17.93
C MET A 1 8.73 -6.27 -16.49
N SER A 2 8.36 -5.32 -15.63
CA SER A 2 7.93 -5.63 -14.26
C SER A 2 6.76 -6.61 -14.33
N ASP A 3 6.79 -7.68 -13.53
CA ASP A 3 5.68 -8.65 -13.44
C ASP A 3 4.44 -8.07 -12.71
N TYR A 4 4.53 -6.80 -12.28
CA TYR A 4 3.49 -6.11 -11.53
C TYR A 4 2.64 -5.21 -12.42
N LEU A 5 1.36 -5.13 -12.08
CA LEU A 5 0.38 -4.29 -12.76
C LEU A 5 0.61 -2.83 -12.38
N ASN A 6 0.40 -1.92 -13.32
CA ASN A 6 0.20 -0.50 -13.02
C ASN A 6 -1.27 -0.22 -12.66
N LEU A 7 -1.56 1.00 -12.21
CA LEU A 7 -2.90 1.43 -11.79
C LEU A 7 -3.98 1.18 -12.85
N GLU A 8 -3.69 1.49 -14.12
CA GLU A 8 -4.63 1.36 -15.24
C GLU A 8 -4.99 -0.09 -15.54
N GLN A 9 -4.04 -1.01 -15.35
CA GLN A 9 -4.19 -2.44 -15.58
C GLN A 9 -5.00 -3.15 -14.50
N LEU A 10 -5.32 -2.48 -13.39
CA LEU A 10 -6.05 -3.10 -12.29
C LEU A 10 -7.52 -3.37 -12.66
N PRO A 11 -8.07 -4.53 -12.22
CA PRO A 11 -9.45 -4.92 -12.49
C PRO A 11 -10.44 -4.33 -11.46
N PHE A 12 -10.26 -3.07 -11.08
CA PHE A 12 -11.17 -2.34 -10.17
C PHE A 12 -11.91 -1.24 -10.92
N ASP A 13 -12.98 -0.75 -10.30
CA ASP A 13 -13.73 0.41 -10.80
C ASP A 13 -12.93 1.71 -10.67
N ASP A 14 -13.49 2.77 -11.26
CA ASP A 14 -12.85 4.08 -11.29
C ASP A 14 -12.73 4.69 -9.89
N GLU A 15 -13.69 4.42 -8.98
CA GLU A 15 -13.65 4.93 -7.61
C GLU A 15 -12.44 4.36 -6.85
N PHE A 16 -12.25 3.05 -6.91
CA PHE A 16 -11.11 2.38 -6.28
C PHE A 16 -9.79 2.82 -6.92
N LYS A 17 -9.74 2.93 -8.25
CA LYS A 17 -8.54 3.41 -8.96
C LYS A 17 -8.19 4.85 -8.59
N ASN A 18 -9.18 5.73 -8.47
CA ASN A 18 -8.96 7.10 -8.02
C ASN A 18 -8.38 7.13 -6.60
N ALA A 19 -8.93 6.33 -5.67
CA ALA A 19 -8.41 6.23 -4.31
C ALA A 19 -6.97 5.68 -4.26
N LEU A 20 -6.62 4.73 -5.15
CA LEU A 20 -5.24 4.26 -5.32
C LEU A 20 -4.32 5.33 -5.92
N GLY A 21 -4.80 6.12 -6.88
CA GLY A 21 -4.06 7.26 -7.43
C GLY A 21 -3.74 8.29 -6.35
N GLU A 22 -4.69 8.61 -5.46
CA GLU A 22 -4.42 9.47 -4.30
C GLU A 22 -3.38 8.87 -3.35
N LEU A 23 -3.42 7.55 -3.15
CA LEU A 23 -2.41 6.85 -2.35
C LEU A 23 -1.02 6.97 -2.98
N GLU A 24 -0.89 6.75 -4.29
CA GLU A 24 0.38 6.94 -5.03
C GLU A 24 0.90 8.37 -4.84
N GLN A 25 0.05 9.39 -5.01
CA GLN A 25 0.46 10.79 -4.81
C GLN A 25 0.95 11.04 -3.37
N LYS A 26 0.29 10.49 -2.35
CA LYS A 26 0.76 10.61 -0.95
C LYS A 26 2.12 9.93 -0.74
N ILE A 27 2.33 8.76 -1.35
CA ILE A 27 3.62 8.04 -1.32
C ILE A 27 4.71 8.89 -1.99
N PHE A 28 4.42 9.45 -3.17
CA PHE A 28 5.34 10.28 -3.93
C PHE A 28 5.69 11.58 -3.20
N ASN A 29 4.70 12.27 -2.65
CA ASN A 29 4.92 13.47 -1.86
C ASN A 29 5.80 13.19 -0.63
N SER A 30 5.59 12.05 0.04
CA SER A 30 6.46 11.63 1.15
C SER A 30 7.89 11.35 0.68
N TYR A 31 8.08 10.79 -0.51
CA TYR A 31 9.39 10.53 -1.08
C TYR A 31 10.09 11.82 -1.53
N ASP A 32 9.37 12.73 -2.20
CA ASP A 32 9.86 14.05 -2.61
C ASP A 32 10.32 14.89 -1.40
N GLN A 33 9.65 14.77 -0.24
CA GLN A 33 10.10 15.38 1.02
C GLN A 33 11.39 14.78 1.56
N PHE A 34 11.58 13.46 1.39
CA PHE A 34 12.80 12.76 1.83
C PHE A 34 13.97 12.97 0.86
N MET A 35 13.70 13.04 -0.45
CA MET A 35 14.66 13.16 -1.54
C MET A 35 14.20 14.20 -2.56
N PRO A 36 14.40 15.51 -2.29
CA PRO A 36 13.91 16.59 -3.16
C PRO A 36 14.34 16.44 -4.62
N ALA A 37 13.36 16.59 -5.53
CA ALA A 37 13.52 16.33 -6.96
C ALA A 37 14.56 17.22 -7.65
N GLU A 38 14.80 18.44 -7.16
CA GLU A 38 15.77 19.39 -7.74
C GLU A 38 17.17 18.80 -7.93
N ARG A 39 17.58 17.86 -7.05
CA ARG A 39 18.89 17.18 -7.12
C ARG A 39 18.79 15.71 -7.51
N ASN A 40 17.58 15.15 -7.51
CA ASN A 40 17.35 13.70 -7.57
C ASN A 40 16.25 13.32 -8.58
N ALA A 41 16.03 14.12 -9.63
CA ALA A 41 14.94 13.93 -10.58
C ALA A 41 14.88 12.50 -11.14
N LYS A 42 16.04 11.93 -11.50
CA LYS A 42 16.14 10.55 -12.01
C LYS A 42 15.68 9.51 -10.97
N MET A 43 16.16 9.60 -9.73
CA MET A 43 15.78 8.66 -8.67
C MET A 43 14.30 8.78 -8.29
N ASN A 44 13.74 9.99 -8.33
CA ASN A 44 12.32 10.23 -8.12
C ASN A 44 11.48 9.61 -9.22
N GLN A 45 11.88 9.76 -10.48
CA GLN A 45 11.22 9.14 -11.60
C GLN A 45 11.29 7.60 -11.50
N GLU A 46 12.47 7.04 -11.22
CA GLU A 46 12.66 5.60 -11.02
C GLU A 46 11.81 5.05 -9.87
N PHE A 47 11.66 5.79 -8.77
CA PHE A 47 10.78 5.40 -7.67
C PHE A 47 9.30 5.42 -8.07
N LYS A 48 8.86 6.48 -8.78
CA LYS A 48 7.48 6.62 -9.27
C LYS A 48 7.11 5.49 -10.23
N GLU A 49 7.99 5.19 -11.18
CA GLU A 49 7.85 4.08 -12.14
C GLU A 49 7.99 2.69 -11.48
N GLY A 50 8.65 2.63 -10.32
CA GLY A 50 8.87 1.40 -9.56
C GLY A 50 7.68 0.98 -8.69
N ILE A 51 6.64 1.80 -8.55
CA ILE A 51 5.41 1.39 -7.87
C ILE A 51 4.63 0.43 -8.77
N GLY A 52 4.18 -0.67 -8.18
CA GLY A 52 3.36 -1.65 -8.88
C GLY A 52 2.46 -2.44 -7.94
N TYR A 53 1.59 -3.23 -8.55
CA TYR A 53 0.53 -3.95 -7.86
C TYR A 53 0.49 -5.44 -8.20
N GLU A 54 0.15 -6.26 -7.21
CA GLU A 54 -0.23 -7.67 -7.41
C GLU A 54 -1.60 -7.94 -6.78
N VAL A 55 -2.55 -8.40 -7.59
CA VAL A 55 -3.91 -8.72 -7.14
C VAL A 55 -3.94 -10.11 -6.52
N GLY A 56 -4.21 -10.18 -5.22
CA GLY A 56 -4.43 -11.44 -4.49
C GLY A 56 -5.91 -11.83 -4.41
N ASN A 57 -6.27 -12.71 -3.46
CA ASN A 57 -7.69 -13.07 -3.22
C ASN A 57 -8.39 -12.09 -2.27
N LYS A 58 -7.69 -11.65 -1.22
CA LYS A 58 -8.23 -10.74 -0.18
C LYS A 58 -7.54 -9.37 -0.16
N TYR A 59 -6.33 -9.32 -0.70
CA TYR A 59 -5.46 -8.16 -0.59
C TYR A 59 -4.91 -7.80 -1.96
N LEU A 60 -4.87 -6.51 -2.24
CA LEU A 60 -4.03 -5.93 -3.27
C LEU A 60 -2.67 -5.67 -2.62
N ARG A 61 -1.60 -6.26 -3.15
CA ARG A 61 -0.24 -5.98 -2.69
C ARG A 61 0.30 -4.79 -3.46
N VAL A 62 0.83 -3.80 -2.75
CA VAL A 62 1.61 -2.71 -3.33
C VAL A 62 3.08 -3.03 -3.14
N VAL A 63 3.82 -2.96 -4.23
CA VAL A 63 5.27 -3.13 -4.23
C VAL A 63 5.94 -1.85 -4.69
N SER A 64 7.18 -1.67 -4.24
CA SER A 64 8.07 -0.62 -4.71
C SER A 64 9.38 -1.27 -5.14
N ASP A 65 9.83 -1.01 -6.37
CA ASP A 65 11.17 -1.34 -6.81
C ASP A 65 12.13 -0.21 -6.45
N ARG A 66 13.23 -0.56 -5.77
CA ARG A 66 14.34 0.36 -5.55
C ARG A 66 15.50 -0.05 -6.47
N ASN A 67 15.68 0.73 -7.53
CA ASN A 67 16.81 0.60 -8.48
C ASN A 67 16.92 -0.77 -9.17
N GLN A 68 15.81 -1.29 -9.69
CA GLN A 68 15.70 -2.40 -10.66
C GLN A 68 16.23 -3.77 -10.23
N ASN A 69 16.71 -3.91 -8.98
CA ASN A 69 17.29 -5.16 -8.47
C ASN A 69 16.62 -5.66 -7.19
N GLN A 70 15.73 -4.88 -6.56
CA GLN A 70 15.06 -5.30 -5.35
C GLN A 70 13.65 -4.73 -5.24
N THR A 71 12.67 -5.59 -5.54
CA THR A 71 11.27 -5.33 -5.20
C THR A 71 11.04 -5.51 -3.70
N MET A 72 10.45 -4.52 -3.06
CA MET A 72 9.99 -4.59 -1.67
C MET A 72 8.47 -4.49 -1.62
N VAL A 73 7.88 -5.08 -0.57
CA VAL A 73 6.47 -4.86 -0.27
C VAL A 73 6.33 -3.54 0.47
N TRP A 74 5.65 -2.58 -0.15
CA TRP A 74 5.29 -1.32 0.49
C TRP A 74 4.15 -1.54 1.50
N GLY A 75 3.11 -2.27 1.07
CA GLY A 75 1.93 -2.50 1.88
C GLY A 75 0.89 -3.37 1.20
N PHE A 76 -0.25 -3.50 1.86
CA PHE A 76 -1.42 -4.19 1.31
C PHE A 76 -2.65 -3.32 1.49
N ILE A 77 -3.61 -3.44 0.56
CA ILE A 77 -4.95 -2.89 0.67
C ILE A 77 -5.94 -4.05 0.76
N SER A 78 -6.87 -3.96 1.70
CA SER A 78 -8.01 -4.88 1.79
C SER A 78 -8.97 -4.66 0.62
N MET A 79 -9.32 -5.72 -0.12
CA MET A 79 -10.22 -5.62 -1.28
C MET A 79 -11.68 -5.94 -0.94
N LYS A 80 -11.98 -6.25 0.32
CA LYS A 80 -13.34 -6.55 0.80
C LYS A 80 -13.39 -6.53 2.30
N ASP A 81 -14.60 -6.42 2.84
CA ASP A 81 -14.82 -6.54 4.28
C ASP A 81 -14.51 -7.95 4.78
N PHE A 82 -13.79 -8.04 5.89
CA PHE A 82 -13.59 -9.31 6.59
C PHE A 82 -13.31 -9.11 8.08
N LYS A 83 -13.44 -10.20 8.84
CA LYS A 83 -13.14 -10.23 10.28
C LYS A 83 -12.13 -11.33 10.58
N VAL A 84 -11.24 -11.08 11.53
CA VAL A 84 -10.28 -12.08 12.03
C VAL A 84 -10.32 -12.13 13.53
N LYS A 85 -10.10 -13.31 14.09
CA LYS A 85 -10.00 -13.46 15.54
C LYS A 85 -8.76 -12.71 16.06
N SER A 86 -8.98 -11.85 17.04
CA SER A 86 -7.94 -11.13 17.73
C SER A 86 -7.05 -12.11 18.49
N LYS A 87 -5.73 -11.87 18.44
CA LYS A 87 -4.74 -12.60 19.24
C LYS A 87 -4.35 -11.84 20.51
N ARG A 88 -4.95 -10.68 20.76
CA ARG A 88 -4.67 -9.86 21.95
C ARG A 88 -5.30 -10.53 23.18
N LYS A 89 -4.64 -10.42 24.33
CA LYS A 89 -5.17 -10.92 25.62
C LYS A 89 -6.31 -10.07 26.17
N THR A 90 -6.39 -8.82 25.72
CA THR A 90 -7.40 -7.84 26.12
C THR A 90 -7.97 -7.14 24.89
N GLY A 91 -9.20 -6.67 24.98
CA GLY A 91 -9.92 -6.00 23.89
C GLY A 91 -10.91 -6.91 23.16
N PRO A 92 -11.42 -6.48 21.99
CA PRO A 92 -12.44 -7.22 21.26
C PRO A 92 -11.91 -8.55 20.70
N ASP A 93 -12.78 -9.54 20.65
CA ASP A 93 -12.49 -10.90 20.15
C ASP A 93 -12.15 -10.93 18.65
N TYR A 94 -12.55 -9.90 17.90
CA TYR A 94 -12.37 -9.80 16.47
C TYR A 94 -11.82 -8.43 16.05
N VAL A 95 -10.92 -8.44 15.08
CA VAL A 95 -10.53 -7.26 14.32
C VAL A 95 -11.33 -7.27 13.02
N THR A 96 -12.03 -6.17 12.75
CA THR A 96 -12.78 -5.97 11.51
C THR A 96 -11.95 -5.12 10.57
N PHE A 97 -11.93 -5.52 9.30
CA PHE A 97 -11.32 -4.80 8.20
C PHE A 97 -12.39 -4.48 7.18
N LYS A 98 -12.32 -3.29 6.61
CA LYS A 98 -13.15 -2.84 5.51
C LYS A 98 -12.41 -2.94 4.19
N GLU A 99 -13.14 -2.91 3.09
CA GLU A 99 -12.57 -2.58 1.79
C GLU A 99 -11.82 -1.24 1.85
N GLY A 100 -10.65 -1.18 1.22
CA GLY A 100 -9.77 0.00 1.22
C GLY A 100 -8.85 0.12 2.43
N ASP A 101 -8.96 -0.74 3.44
CA ASP A 101 -8.07 -0.68 4.62
C ASP A 101 -6.61 -0.91 4.23
N LEU A 102 -5.74 0.01 4.65
CA LEU A 102 -4.30 -0.08 4.55
C LEU A 102 -3.77 -1.05 5.61
N LEU A 103 -2.90 -1.97 5.19
CA LEU A 103 -2.35 -3.00 6.05
C LEU A 103 -0.83 -3.05 5.93
N LYS A 104 -0.16 -3.06 7.07
CA LYS A 104 1.30 -3.22 7.15
C LYS A 104 1.72 -4.61 6.68
N PRO A 105 2.83 -4.76 5.94
CA PRO A 105 3.36 -6.08 5.60
C PRO A 105 3.87 -6.83 6.83
N SER A 106 3.49 -8.11 6.96
CA SER A 106 4.13 -9.06 7.89
C SER A 106 5.11 -10.01 7.20
N GLY A 107 5.15 -9.95 5.87
CA GLY A 107 5.98 -10.73 4.97
C GLY A 107 5.51 -10.54 3.54
N TRP A 108 6.15 -11.23 2.59
CA TRP A 108 5.88 -11.05 1.16
C TRP A 108 4.42 -11.32 0.75
N LYS A 109 3.82 -12.37 1.32
CA LYS A 109 2.51 -12.88 0.90
C LYS A 109 1.35 -12.35 1.73
N LYS A 110 1.59 -11.78 2.93
CA LYS A 110 0.54 -11.51 3.90
C LYS A 110 0.78 -10.24 4.74
N PRO A 111 -0.27 -9.45 4.99
CA PRO A 111 -0.21 -8.34 5.93
C PRO A 111 -0.25 -8.79 7.40
N ALA A 112 0.09 -7.87 8.29
CA ALA A 112 -0.21 -7.94 9.71
C ALA A 112 -1.69 -7.60 9.93
N LEU A 113 -2.43 -8.51 10.57
CA LEU A 113 -3.88 -8.39 10.78
C LEU A 113 -4.23 -7.97 12.22
N ASN A 114 -3.39 -7.13 12.82
CA ASN A 114 -3.58 -6.63 14.18
C ASN A 114 -4.46 -5.37 14.23
N SER A 115 -4.45 -4.55 13.18
CA SER A 115 -5.34 -3.40 12.97
C SER A 115 -5.19 -2.86 11.53
N PRO A 116 -6.20 -2.12 11.02
CA PRO A 116 -6.02 -1.26 9.85
C PRO A 116 -5.08 -0.09 10.16
N ARG A 117 -4.47 0.48 9.12
CA ARG A 117 -3.50 1.61 9.16
C ARG A 117 -4.05 2.87 8.49
N GLY A 118 -5.37 3.00 8.49
CA GLY A 118 -6.11 3.94 7.66
C GLY A 118 -6.85 3.21 6.54
N ASN A 119 -7.64 3.95 5.79
CA ASN A 119 -8.46 3.45 4.70
C ASN A 119 -8.36 4.42 3.52
N ILE A 120 -8.15 3.91 2.30
CA ILE A 120 -7.94 4.75 1.11
C ILE A 120 -9.15 5.63 0.75
N PHE A 121 -10.35 5.29 1.23
CA PHE A 121 -11.58 6.05 1.05
C PHE A 121 -11.88 7.02 2.21
N GLU A 122 -11.04 7.04 3.24
CA GLU A 122 -11.20 7.92 4.41
C GLU A 122 -9.95 8.83 4.57
N ASN A 123 -9.81 9.47 5.73
CA ASN A 123 -8.60 10.23 6.06
C ASN A 123 -7.50 9.28 6.56
N TYR A 124 -6.32 9.34 5.94
CA TYR A 124 -5.16 8.51 6.30
C TYR A 124 -3.84 9.23 6.02
N SER A 125 -2.78 8.78 6.69
CA SER A 125 -1.40 9.22 6.48
C SER A 125 -0.48 8.03 6.27
N VAL A 126 0.50 8.19 5.38
CA VAL A 126 1.47 7.15 5.01
C VAL A 126 2.85 7.77 4.79
N ALA A 127 3.87 6.93 4.80
CA ALA A 127 5.21 7.30 4.36
C ALA A 127 5.57 6.58 3.06
N TRP A 128 6.58 7.08 2.35
CA TRP A 128 7.13 6.39 1.18
C TRP A 128 7.66 4.99 1.52
N THR A 129 8.00 4.73 2.78
CA THR A 129 8.47 3.44 3.29
C THR A 129 7.35 2.45 3.64
N GLY A 130 6.09 2.88 3.65
CA GLY A 130 4.93 2.03 3.94
C GLY A 130 3.84 2.69 4.78
N PRO A 131 2.75 1.94 5.07
CA PRO A 131 1.72 2.35 6.02
C PRO A 131 2.30 2.59 7.42
N HIS A 132 1.86 3.65 8.10
CA HIS A 132 2.37 4.02 9.42
C HIS A 132 2.17 2.94 10.48
N TYR A 133 3.08 2.94 11.46
CA TYR A 133 2.98 2.02 12.58
C TYR A 133 1.86 2.43 13.57
N LEU A 134 1.45 1.48 14.42
CA LEU A 134 0.50 1.76 15.51
C LEU A 134 1.26 2.25 16.73
#